data_AF-A0A1A0MP82-F1
#
_entry.id   AF-A0A1A0MP82-F1
#
_cell.length_a   1.000
_cell.length_b   1.000
_cell.length_c   1.000
_cell.angle_alpha   90.00
_cell.angle_beta   90.00
_cell.angle_gamma   90.00
#
_symmetry.space_group_name_H-M   'P 1'
#
loop_
_entity.id
_entity.type
_entity.pdbx_description
1 polymer ?
#
loop_
_entity_poly.entity_id
_entity_poly.type
_entity_poly.pdbx_seq_one_letter_code
_entity_poly.pdbx_strand_id
1 'polypeptide(L)' 'MLAAFRSRDNVLRQFEELTRHHRETGHGCVCGKRRCEVLAVVDADWINDHLRRLHEREAM' A
#
# COMPACT_ATOMS: atom_id res chain seq x y z
N MET A 1 -6.09 3.71 -23.72
CA MET A 1 -6.74 3.56 -22.40
C MET A 1 -6.08 2.49 -21.52
N LEU A 2 -5.61 1.35 -22.05
CA LEU A 2 -4.88 0.30 -21.29
C LEU A 2 -3.59 0.79 -20.58
N ALA A 3 -2.89 1.77 -21.15
CA ALA A 3 -1.66 2.32 -20.56
C ALA A 3 -1.89 3.02 -19.20
N ALA A 4 -3.02 3.73 -19.04
CA ALA A 4 -3.37 4.40 -17.79
C ALA A 4 -3.68 3.38 -16.68
N PHE A 5 -4.33 2.26 -17.02
CA PHE A 5 -4.56 1.16 -16.09
C PHE A 5 -3.25 0.51 -15.63
N ARG A 6 -2.31 0.25 -16.54
CA ARG A 6 -0.98 -0.28 -16.18
C ARG A 6 -0.18 0.69 -15.30
N SER A 7 -0.28 1.99 -15.57
CA SER A 7 0.38 3.02 -14.74
C SER A 7 -0.20 3.04 -13.33
N ARG A 8 -1.54 3.01 -13.18
CA ARG A 8 -2.19 2.95 -11.87
C ARG A 8 -1.84 1.67 -11.11
N ASP A 9 -1.92 0.53 -11.77
CA ASP A 9 -1.65 -0.77 -11.14
C ASP A 9 -0.16 -0.86 -10.72
N ASN A 10 0.77 -0.25 -11.48
CA ASN A 10 2.18 -0.14 -11.08
C ASN A 10 2.38 0.73 -9.83
N VAL A 11 1.66 1.85 -9.71
CA VAL A 11 1.68 2.68 -8.50
C VAL A 11 1.14 1.91 -7.30
N LEU A 12 0.04 1.15 -7.46
CA LEU A 12 -0.50 0.32 -6.39
C LEU A 12 0.49 -0.76 -5.94
N ARG A 13 1.26 -1.36 -6.86
CA ARG A 13 2.33 -2.31 -6.49
C ARG A 13 3.45 -1.67 -5.68
N GLN A 14 3.80 -0.41 -5.97
CA GLN A 14 4.76 0.33 -5.15
C GLN A 14 4.22 0.57 -3.74
N PHE A 15 2.92 0.89 -3.61
CA PHE A 15 2.28 0.99 -2.29
C PHE A 15 2.28 -0.36 -1.56
N GLU A 16 2.01 -1.45 -2.25
CA GLU A 16 2.06 -2.80 -1.65
C GLU A 16 3.47 -3.12 -1.11
N GLU A 17 4.52 -2.80 -1.88
CA GLU A 17 5.90 -2.95 -1.45
C GLU A 17 6.22 -2.07 -0.23
N LEU A 18 5.77 -0.82 -0.21
CA LEU A 18 5.93 0.07 0.94
C LEU A 18 5.22 -0.47 2.19
N THR A 19 4.00 -0.99 2.07
CA THR A 19 3.25 -1.58 3.20
C THR A 19 4.00 -2.76 3.84
N ARG A 20 4.75 -3.54 3.06
CA ARG A 20 5.57 -4.64 3.60
C ARG A 20 6.69 -4.14 4.50
N HIS A 21 7.27 -2.98 4.18
CA HIS A 21 8.35 -2.37 4.97
C HIS A 21 7.84 -1.41 6.05
N HIS A 22 6.60 -0.91 5.90
CA HIS A 22 5.98 0.08 6.75
C HIS A 22 4.61 -0.38 7.24
N ARG A 23 4.58 -1.42 8.07
CA ARG A 23 3.36 -1.86 8.77
C ARG A 23 3.36 -1.41 10.23
N GLU A 24 2.17 -1.21 10.77
CA GLU A 24 1.97 -0.98 12.19
C GLU A 24 2.39 -2.21 13.01
N THR A 25 3.02 -1.94 14.15
CA THR A 25 3.33 -2.88 15.21
C THR A 25 2.85 -2.27 16.52
N GLY A 26 2.67 -3.06 17.58
CA GLY A 26 2.19 -2.56 18.88
C GLY A 26 3.05 -1.45 19.54
N HIS A 27 4.20 -1.09 18.94
CA HIS A 27 5.08 0.00 19.41
C HIS A 27 5.38 1.07 18.34
N GLY A 28 4.71 1.04 17.19
CA GLY A 28 4.92 1.97 16.07
C GLY A 28 5.15 1.25 14.74
N CYS A 29 5.83 1.87 13.79
CA CYS A 29 6.09 1.26 12.48
C CYS A 29 7.24 0.24 12.51
N VAL A 30 7.19 -0.83 11.70
CA VAL A 30 8.29 -1.82 11.54
C VAL A 30 9.65 -1.18 11.23
N CYS A 31 9.66 -0.03 10.56
CA CYS A 31 10.89 0.72 10.27
C CYS A 31 11.57 1.33 11.52
N GLY A 32 11.02 1.14 12.72
CA GLY A 32 11.59 1.62 13.99
C GLY A 32 11.30 3.08 14.31
N LYS A 33 10.64 3.82 13.41
CA LYS A 33 10.20 5.20 13.68
C LYS A 33 8.88 5.22 14.44
N ARG A 34 8.85 5.90 15.60
CA ARG A 34 7.64 6.09 16.43
C ARG A 34 6.54 6.88 15.71
N ARG A 35 6.91 7.83 14.85
CA ARG A 35 6.00 8.59 13.98
C ARG A 35 6.45 8.41 12.53
N CYS A 36 6.11 7.27 11.94
CA CYS A 36 6.45 7.03 10.55
C CYS A 36 5.45 7.74 9.64
N GLU A 37 5.92 8.74 8.89
CA GLU A 37 5.11 9.48 7.92
C GLU A 37 4.60 8.57 6.80
N VAL A 38 5.42 7.59 6.39
CA VAL A 38 5.05 6.61 5.36
C VAL A 38 3.90 5.72 5.85
N LEU A 39 3.94 5.29 7.12
CA LEU A 39 2.85 4.50 7.72
C LEU A 39 1.51 5.25 7.62
N ALA A 40 1.49 6.55 7.94
CA ALA A 40 0.27 7.36 7.85
C ALA A 40 -0.29 7.46 6.43
N VAL A 41 0.55 7.33 5.41
CA VAL A 41 0.11 7.31 4.00
C VAL A 41 -0.38 5.92 3.62
N VAL A 42 0.44 4.88 3.82
CA VAL A 42 0.12 3.51 3.36
C VAL A 42 -1.05 2.87 4.13
N ASP A 43 -1.28 3.29 5.36
CA ASP A 43 -2.37 2.81 6.22
C ASP A 43 -3.69 3.54 5.96
N ALA A 44 -3.71 4.53 5.07
CA ALA A 44 -4.94 5.23 4.74
C ALA A 44 -5.98 4.28 4.13
N ASP A 45 -7.20 4.30 4.64
CA ASP A 45 -8.30 3.40 4.25
C ASP A 45 -8.49 3.30 2.73
N TRP A 46 -8.39 4.42 2.03
CA TRP A 46 -8.56 4.47 0.57
C TRP A 46 -7.45 3.72 -0.19
N ILE A 47 -6.21 3.68 0.33
CA ILE A 47 -5.11 2.90 -0.27
C ILE A 47 -5.36 1.41 -0.04
N ASN A 48 -5.70 1.03 1.19
CA ASN A 48 -6.02 -0.36 1.55
C ASN A 48 -7.17 -0.91 0.69
N ASP A 49 -8.19 -0.10 0.43
CA ASP A 49 -9.30 -0.46 -0.47
C ASP A 49 -8.87 -0.67 -1.92
N HIS A 50 -7.95 0.16 -2.44
CA HIS A 50 -7.41 -0.02 -3.78
C HIS A 50 -6.52 -1.27 -3.91
N LEU A 51 -5.69 -1.55 -2.90
CA LEU A 51 -4.88 -2.77 -2.85
C LEU A 51 -5.77 -4.01 -2.81
N ARG A 52 -6.80 -4.03 -1.96
CA ARG A 52 -7.77 -5.13 -1.91
C ARG A 52 -8.40 -5.41 -3.28
N ARG A 53 -8.86 -4.39 -4.00
CA ARG A 53 -9.42 -4.53 -5.35
C ARG A 53 -8.39 -5.01 -6.38
N LEU A 54 -7.12 -4.65 -6.22
CA LEU A 54 -6.04 -5.17 -7.07
C LEU A 54 -5.88 -6.68 -6.85
N HIS A 55 -5.85 -7.13 -5.60
CA HIS A 55 -5.70 -8.55 -5.25
C HIS A 55 -6.92 -9.38 -5.70
N GLU A 56 -8.14 -8.85 -5.53
CA GLU A 56 -9.37 -9.49 -6.03
C GLU A 56 -9.35 -9.68 -7.56
N ARG A 57 -8.73 -8.74 -8.31
CA ARG A 57 -8.57 -8.85 -9.77
C ARG A 57 -7.49 -9.84 -10.17
N GLU A 58 -6.40 -9.97 -9.43
CA GLU A 58 -5.30 -10.89 -9.74
C GLU A 58 -5.61 -12.34 -9.34
N ALA A 59 -6.56 -12.55 -8.43
CA ALA A 59 -7.02 -13.88 -8.00
C ALA A 59 -8.09 -14.52 -8.91
N MET A 60 -8.65 -13.76 -9.85
CA MET A 60 -9.58 -14.22 -10.90
C MET A 60 -8.84 -14.59 -12.18
#